data_AF-A0A5B9W849-F1
#
_entry.id   AF-A0A5B9W849-F1
#
_cell.length_a   1.000
_cell.length_b   1.000
_cell.length_c   1.000
_cell.angle_alpha   90.00
_cell.angle_beta   90.00
_cell.angle_gamma   90.00
#
_symmetry.space_group_name_H-M   'P 1'
#
loop_
_entity.id
_entity.type
_entity.pdbx_description
1 polymer ?
#
loop_
_entity_poly.entity_id
_entity_poly.type
_entity_poly.pdbx_seq_one_letter_code
_entity_poly.pdbx_strand_id
1 'polypeptide(L)' 'MLRLMTLADWRKAEGISQEELASRLSATLGRPVHQPSVCQWESGSVMPGADVAEAIRTMTGGRVTGASFGRRPCP' A
#
# COMPACT_ATOMS: atom_id res chain seq x y z
N MET A 1 -16.44 15.61 -3.86
CA MET A 1 -15.14 15.00 -4.22
C MET A 1 -15.10 13.61 -3.61
N LEU A 2 -14.95 12.54 -4.39
CA LEU A 2 -14.77 11.20 -3.86
C LEU A 2 -13.39 11.13 -3.18
N ARG A 3 -13.36 10.78 -1.88
CA ARG A 3 -12.10 10.59 -1.14
C ARG A 3 -11.44 9.31 -1.67
N LEU A 4 -10.27 9.44 -2.31
CA LEU A 4 -9.46 8.30 -2.71
C LEU A 4 -9.07 7.48 -1.47
N MET A 5 -9.26 6.17 -1.54
CA MET A 5 -8.88 5.23 -0.48
C MET A 5 -7.36 5.09 -0.47
N THR A 6 -6.72 5.40 0.67
CA THR A 6 -5.28 5.21 0.82
C THR A 6 -4.94 3.75 1.13
N LEU A 7 -3.67 3.36 0.97
CA LEU A 7 -3.21 2.03 1.37
C LEU A 7 -3.48 1.77 2.87
N ALA A 8 -3.23 2.79 3.71
CA ALA A 8 -3.46 2.70 5.15
C ALA A 8 -4.95 2.53 5.48
N ASP A 9 -5.84 3.25 4.78
CA ASP A 9 -7.29 3.11 4.98
C ASP A 9 -7.77 1.71 4.59
N TRP A 10 -7.30 1.19 3.45
CA TRP A 10 -7.61 -0.17 3.02
C TRP A 10 -7.13 -1.21 4.02
N ARG A 11 -5.86 -1.12 4.43
CA ARG A 11 -5.28 -2.05 5.38
C ARG A 11 -6.05 -2.09 6.71
N LYS A 12 -6.43 -0.92 7.22
CA LYS A 12 -7.22 -0.80 8.46
C LYS A 12 -8.65 -1.35 8.29
N ALA A 13 -9.28 -1.13 7.13
CA ALA A 13 -10.60 -1.68 6.84
C ALA A 13 -10.60 -3.22 6.76
N GLU A 14 -9.51 -3.80 6.25
CA GLU A 14 -9.30 -5.25 6.21
C GLU A 14 -8.82 -5.84 7.55
N GLY A 15 -8.55 -5.00 8.55
CA GLY A 15 -8.11 -5.44 9.88
C GLY A 15 -6.69 -6.04 9.91
N ILE A 16 -5.84 -5.75 8.91
CA ILE A 16 -4.50 -6.35 8.84
C ILE A 16 -3.40 -5.38 9.33
N SER A 17 -2.31 -5.93 9.86
CA SER A 17 -1.13 -5.15 10.28
C SER A 17 -0.25 -4.80 9.07
N GLN A 18 0.68 -3.86 9.25
CA GLN A 18 1.66 -3.53 8.19
C GLN A 18 2.61 -4.72 7.91
N GLU A 19 2.90 -5.53 8.94
CA GLU A 19 3.72 -6.74 8.82
C GLU A 19 2.99 -7.83 8.04
N GLU A 20 1.69 -8.03 8.31
CA GLU A 20 0.85 -8.97 7.56
C GLU A 20 0.77 -8.58 6.07
N LEU A 21 0.58 -7.28 5.78
CA LEU A 21 0.60 -6.78 4.40
C LEU A 21 1.96 -7.03 3.73
N ALA A 22 3.06 -6.78 4.44
CA ALA A 22 4.41 -7.05 3.93
C ALA A 22 4.63 -8.54 3.64
N SER A 23 4.14 -9.43 4.50
CA SER A 23 4.17 -10.88 4.32
C SER A 23 3.40 -11.32 3.06
N ARG A 24 2.17 -10.81 2.88
CA ARG A 24 1.34 -11.08 1.68
C ARG A 24 2.00 -10.60 0.40
N LEU A 25 2.57 -9.40 0.42
CA LEU A 25 3.30 -8.86 -0.74
C LEU A 25 4.56 -9.68 -1.03
N SER A 26 5.26 -10.13 0.01
CA SER A 26 6.43 -10.99 -0.16
C SER A 26 6.08 -12.30 -0.86
N ALA A 27 5.00 -12.95 -0.42
CA ALA A 27 4.49 -14.18 -1.03
C ALA A 27 4.03 -13.95 -2.48
N THR A 28 3.39 -12.82 -2.76
CA THR A 28 2.89 -12.48 -4.11
C THR A 28 4.02 -12.18 -5.09
N LEU A 29 5.06 -11.48 -4.64
CA LEU A 29 6.17 -11.04 -5.48
C LEU A 29 7.32 -12.05 -5.56
N GLY A 30 7.31 -13.09 -4.71
CA GLY A 30 8.41 -14.05 -4.62
C GLY A 30 9.73 -13.44 -4.11
N ARG A 31 9.68 -12.28 -3.45
CA ARG A 31 10.85 -11.58 -2.88
C ARG A 31 10.50 -10.90 -1.56
N PRO A 32 11.46 -10.70 -0.65
CA PRO A 32 11.19 -10.05 0.63
C PRO A 32 10.66 -8.62 0.46
N VAL A 33 9.55 -8.35 1.15
CA VAL A 33 9.01 -7.02 1.43
C VAL A 33 8.93 -6.89 2.96
N HIS A 34 9.42 -5.78 3.49
CA HIS A 34 9.50 -5.58 4.93
C HIS A 34 8.49 -4.54 5.40
N GLN A 35 8.02 -4.69 6.64
CA GLN A 35 7.09 -3.76 7.28
C GLN A 35 7.53 -2.28 7.21
N PRO A 36 8.82 -1.92 7.34
CA PRO A 36 9.24 -0.53 7.21
C PRO A 36 8.97 0.06 5.82
N SER A 37 9.05 -0.75 4.75
CA SER A 37 8.70 -0.33 3.39
C SER A 37 7.22 0.01 3.30
N VAL A 38 6.35 -0.82 3.88
CA VAL A 38 4.90 -0.55 3.96
C VAL A 38 4.62 0.76 4.69
N CYS A 39 5.29 0.99 5.83
CA CYS A 39 5.16 2.23 6.58
C CYS A 39 5.54 3.46 5.73
N GLN A 40 6.65 3.39 4.98
CA GLN A 40 7.10 4.46 4.09
C GLN A 40 6.15 4.73 2.92
N TRP A 41 5.48 3.69 2.40
CA TRP A 41 4.47 3.85 1.34
C TRP A 41 3.17 4.47 1.88
N GLU A 42 2.77 4.09 3.11
CA GLU A 42 1.61 4.66 3.79
C GLU A 42 1.83 6.12 4.18
N SER A 43 3.04 6.51 4.58
CA SER A 43 3.39 7.89 4.89
C SER A 43 3.60 8.76 3.65
N GLY A 44 3.84 8.13 2.49
CA GLY A 44 4.25 8.84 1.27
C GLY A 44 5.70 9.30 1.26
N SER A 45 6.51 8.83 2.22
CA SER A 45 7.94 9.14 2.26
C SER A 45 8.69 8.49 1.10
N VAL A 46 8.22 7.33 0.63
CA VAL A 46 8.78 6.60 -0.51
C VAL A 46 7.63 6.06 -1.34
N MET A 47 7.81 6.05 -2.66
CA MET A 47 6.89 5.38 -3.58
C MET A 47 7.31 3.92 -3.77
N PRO A 48 6.38 2.95 -3.74
CA PRO A 48 6.68 1.58 -4.15
C PRO A 48 7.17 1.52 -5.60
N GLY A 49 7.99 0.52 -5.91
CA GLY A 49 8.32 0.17 -7.29
C GLY A 49 7.08 -0.23 -8.09
N ALA A 50 7.17 -0.16 -9.42
CA ALA A 50 6.02 -0.43 -10.29
C ALA A 50 5.44 -1.85 -10.11
N ASP A 51 6.29 -2.85 -9.86
CA ASP A 51 5.89 -4.23 -9.58
C ASP A 51 5.11 -4.34 -8.27
N VAL A 52 5.58 -3.68 -7.22
CA VAL A 52 4.90 -3.62 -5.91
C VAL A 52 3.57 -2.86 -6.03
N ALA A 53 3.54 -1.76 -6.76
CA ALA A 53 2.34 -0.97 -6.99
C ALA A 53 1.25 -1.79 -7.71
N GLU A 54 1.62 -2.58 -8.72
CA GLU A 54 0.69 -3.46 -9.43
C GLU A 54 0.22 -4.64 -8.56
N ALA A 55 1.11 -5.20 -7.73
CA ALA A 55 0.72 -6.23 -6.76
C ALA A 55 -0.30 -5.70 -5.74
N ILE A 56 -0.09 -4.49 -5.22
CA ILE A 56 -1.04 -3.81 -4.32
C ILE A 56 -2.36 -3.53 -5.04
N ARG A 57 -2.32 -3.00 -6.27
CA ARG A 57 -3.52 -2.76 -7.07
C ARG A 57 -4.33 -4.05 -7.26
N THR A 58 -3.67 -5.14 -7.61
CA THR A 58 -4.30 -6.46 -7.80
C THR A 58 -4.91 -6.97 -6.49
N MET A 59 -4.15 -6.95 -5.40
CA MET A 59 -4.59 -7.42 -4.08
C MET A 59 -5.78 -6.63 -3.53
N THR A 60 -5.85 -5.33 -3.85
CA THR A 60 -6.94 -4.45 -3.40
C THR A 60 -8.12 -4.39 -4.38
N GLY A 61 -8.10 -5.17 -5.47
CA GLY A 61 -9.13 -5.13 -6.52
C GLY A 61 -9.25 -3.75 -7.19
N GLY A 62 -8.14 -3.01 -7.27
CA GLY A 62 -8.07 -1.67 -7.85
C GLY A 62 -8.50 -0.54 -6.90
N ARG A 63 -8.83 -0.81 -5.63
CA ARG A 63 -9.23 0.21 -4.65
C ARG A 63 -8.07 1.11 -4.23
N VAL A 64 -6.86 0.57 -4.22
CA VAL A 64 -5.61 1.32 -4.01
C VAL A 64 -4.88 1.40 -5.34
N THR A 65 -4.58 2.62 -5.78
CA THR A 65 -3.88 2.88 -7.04
C THR A 65 -2.56 3.60 -6.79
N GLY A 66 -1.76 3.85 -7.82
CA GLY A 66 -0.54 4.66 -7.73
C GLY A 66 -0.75 6.04 -7.06
N ALA A 67 -1.96 6.61 -7.16
CA ALA A 67 -2.32 7.87 -6.53
C ALA A 67 -2.71 7.75 -5.04
N SER A 68 -2.90 6.52 -4.54
CA SER A 68 -3.27 6.21 -3.15
C SER A 68 -2.06 6.09 -2.22
N PHE A 69 -0.86 6.01 -2.78
CA PHE A 69 0.39 6.09 -2.02
C PHE A 69 0.71 7.55 -1.78
N GLY A 70 0.89 7.93 -0.52
CA GLY A 70 1.44 9.24 -0.17
C GLY A 70 0.72 10.46 -0.76
N ARG A 71 -0.49 10.78 -0.30
CA ARG A 71 -0.96 12.18 -0.28
C ARG A 71 -1.77 12.46 0.98
N ARG A 72 -1.24 13.31 1.86
CA ARG A 72 -2.06 14.41 2.41
C ARG A 72 -1.90 15.57 1.43
N PRO A 73 -2.98 16.23 0.97
CA PRO A 73 -2.81 17.60 0.49
C PRO A 73 -2.20 18.41 1.63
N CYS A 74 -1.20 19.25 1.32
CA CYS A 74 -0.85 20.35 2.22
C CYS A 74 -2.15 21.10 2.59
N PRO A 75 -2.32 21.52 3.86
CA PRO A 75 -3.45 22.36 4.24
C PRO A 75 -3.53 23.63 3.39
#